data_AF-A0A351MTR7-F1
#
_entry.id   AF-A0A351MTR7-F1
#
_cell.length_a   1.000
_cell.length_b   1.000
_cell.length_c   1.000
_cell.angle_alpha   90.00
_cell.angle_beta   90.00
_cell.angle_gamma   90.00
#
_symmetry.space_group_name_H-M   'P 1'
#
loop_
_entity.id
_entity.type
_entity.pdbx_description
1 polymer ?
#
loop_
_entity_poly.entity_id
_entity_poly.type
_entity_poly.pdbx_seq_one_letter_code
_entity_poly.pdbx_strand_id
1 'polypeptide(L)'
;DEYRLHIEKDAALERRFQQVLVEPPSVPDTVSILRGLRERFELHHGVRIQDTALVEAATLSDRYITSRFLPDKAIDLVDEACAQIRTEIDSVPAELDAVNRRVLQLEIEEAALKTEKDAASI
;
A
#
# COMPACT_ATOMS: atom_id res chain seq x y z
N ASP A 1 -14.60 17.82 20.00
CA ASP A 1 -14.26 19.05 20.76
C ASP A 1 -14.44 20.34 19.97
N GLU A 2 -14.04 20.43 18.70
CA GLU A 2 -14.15 21.68 17.92
C GLU A 2 -15.57 22.24 17.80
N TYR A 3 -16.58 21.42 17.51
CA TYR A 3 -17.98 21.86 17.41
C TYR A 3 -18.47 22.50 18.73
N ARG A 4 -18.21 21.84 19.86
CA ARG A 4 -18.57 22.33 21.19
C ARG A 4 -17.81 23.62 21.56
N LEU A 5 -16.56 23.75 21.12
CA LEU A 5 -15.75 24.92 21.44
C LEU A 5 -16.13 26.17 20.65
N HIS A 6 -16.59 26.01 19.40
CA HIS A 6 -16.74 27.11 18.45
C HIS A 6 -18.16 27.37 17.94
N ILE A 7 -19.03 26.36 17.89
CA ILE A 7 -20.40 26.49 17.37
C ILE A 7 -21.41 26.55 18.52
N GLU A 8 -21.30 25.64 19.48
CA GLU A 8 -22.27 25.50 20.59
C GLU A 8 -22.27 26.71 21.54
N LYS A 9 -21.17 27.48 21.61
CA LYS A 9 -21.08 28.68 22.45
C LYS A 9 -21.77 29.91 21.85
N ASP A 10 -22.05 29.91 20.55
CA ASP A 10 -22.70 31.02 19.86
C ASP A 10 -24.16 30.68 19.57
N ALA A 11 -25.08 31.31 20.30
CA ALA A 11 -26.51 31.10 20.18
C ALA A 11 -27.09 31.45 18.80
N ALA A 12 -26.40 32.27 17.99
CA ALA A 12 -26.82 32.54 16.62
C ALA A 12 -26.44 31.39 15.68
N LEU A 13 -25.25 30.79 15.87
CA LEU A 13 -24.78 29.65 15.09
C LEU A 13 -25.54 28.37 15.46
N GLU A 14 -25.75 28.11 16.75
CA GLU A 14 -26.49 26.93 17.23
C GLU A 14 -27.90 26.84 16.64
N ARG A 15 -28.57 27.98 16.42
CA ARG A 15 -29.91 28.03 15.81
C ARG A 15 -29.92 27.89 14.29
N ARG A 16 -28.76 27.99 13.64
CA ARG A 16 -28.61 27.94 12.18
C ARG A 16 -28.02 26.62 11.70
N PHE A 17 -27.23 25.97 12.55
CA PHE A 17 -26.57 24.71 12.24
C PHE A 17 -27.25 23.56 12.98
N GLN A 18 -27.75 22.59 12.22
CA GLN A 18 -28.13 21.29 12.76
C GLN A 18 -26.91 20.37 12.74
N GLN A 19 -26.52 19.84 13.89
CA GLN A 19 -25.45 18.86 13.94
C GLN A 19 -25.92 17.55 13.29
N VAL A 20 -25.14 17.06 12.33
CA VAL A 20 -25.23 15.70 11.79
C VAL A 20 -23.99 14.95 12.25
N LEU A 21 -24.17 13.99 13.15
CA LEU A 21 -23.08 13.17 13.64
C LEU A 21 -22.70 12.14 12.58
N VAL A 22 -21.41 12.05 12.28
CA VAL A 22 -20.85 11.03 11.38
C VAL A 22 -19.90 10.18 12.20
N GLU A 23 -20.32 8.97 12.50
CA GLU A 23 -19.50 7.98 13.21
C GLU A 23 -18.66 7.17 12.22
N PRO A 24 -17.50 6.64 12.64
CA PRO A 24 -16.73 5.73 11.81
C PRO A 24 -17.57 4.48 11.47
N PRO A 25 -17.46 3.95 10.24
CA PRO A 25 -18.16 2.75 9.83
C PRO A 25 -17.70 1.53 10.63
N SER A 26 -18.58 0.52 10.71
CA SER A 26 -18.21 -0.80 11.23
C SER A 26 -17.22 -1.52 10.30
N VAL A 27 -16.61 -2.61 10.76
CA VAL A 27 -15.77 -3.46 9.91
C VAL A 27 -16.54 -3.97 8.67
N PRO A 28 -17.75 -4.55 8.79
CA PRO A 28 -18.55 -4.95 7.62
C PRO A 28 -18.89 -3.81 6.65
N ASP A 29 -19.20 -2.62 7.17
CA ASP A 29 -19.48 -1.44 6.34
C ASP A 29 -18.22 -0.99 5.60
N THR A 30 -17.07 -1.03 6.27
CA THR A 30 -15.78 -0.72 5.66
C THR A 30 -15.44 -1.70 4.55
N VAL A 31 -15.68 -3.00 4.74
CA VAL A 31 -15.52 -4.00 3.66
C VAL A 31 -16.41 -3.65 2.46
N SER A 32 -17.65 -3.20 2.69
CA SER A 32 -18.55 -2.79 1.62
C SER A 32 -18.05 -1.53 0.88
N ILE A 33 -17.51 -0.56 1.61
CA ILE A 33 -16.86 0.63 1.04
C ILE A 33 -15.65 0.22 0.18
N LEU A 34 -14.78 -0.63 0.71
CA LEU A 34 -13.60 -1.14 0.00
C LEU A 34 -13.97 -1.89 -1.28
N ARG A 35 -15.03 -2.72 -1.25
CA ARG A 35 -15.57 -3.39 -2.43
C ARG A 35 -16.05 -2.39 -3.49
N GLY A 36 -16.67 -1.29 -3.08
CA GLY A 36 -17.06 -0.20 -3.98
C GLY A 36 -15.89 0.57 -4.59
N LEU A 37 -14.74 0.62 -3.90
CA LEU A 37 -13.52 1.27 -4.38
C LEU A 37 -12.60 0.32 -5.18
N ARG A 38 -12.81 -1.00 -5.06
CA ARG A 38 -11.95 -2.04 -5.62
C ARG A 38 -11.58 -1.82 -7.09
N GLU A 39 -12.57 -1.60 -7.96
CA GLU A 39 -12.32 -1.44 -9.40
C GLU A 39 -11.42 -0.24 -9.70
N ARG A 40 -11.57 0.85 -8.92
CA ARG A 40 -10.73 2.05 -9.07
C ARG A 40 -9.28 1.77 -8.67
N PHE A 41 -9.05 1.03 -7.58
CA PHE A 41 -7.69 0.65 -7.16
C PHE A 41 -7.06 -0.37 -8.12
N GLU A 42 -7.82 -1.39 -8.53
CA GLU A 42 -7.35 -2.37 -9.51
C GLU A 42 -6.93 -1.69 -10.81
N LEU A 43 -7.70 -0.70 -11.31
CA LEU A 43 -7.36 0.04 -12.52
C LEU A 43 -6.18 0.98 -12.31
N HIS A 44 -6.14 1.73 -11.19
CA HIS A 44 -5.08 2.70 -10.91
C HIS A 44 -3.71 2.03 -10.77
N HIS A 45 -3.64 0.95 -10.00
CA HIS A 45 -2.40 0.19 -9.77
C HIS A 45 -2.19 -0.90 -10.80
N GLY A 46 -3.18 -1.22 -11.64
CA GLY A 46 -3.17 -2.33 -12.60
C GLY A 46 -2.84 -3.69 -11.96
N VAL A 47 -3.42 -3.95 -10.79
CA VAL A 47 -3.34 -5.21 -10.06
C VAL A 47 -4.74 -5.80 -9.87
N ARG A 48 -4.82 -7.03 -9.35
CA ARG A 48 -6.10 -7.67 -8.99
C ARG A 48 -6.16 -7.86 -7.48
N ILE A 49 -7.24 -7.40 -6.86
CA ILE A 49 -7.42 -7.45 -5.41
C ILE A 49 -8.38 -8.58 -5.06
N GLN A 50 -7.97 -9.51 -4.22
CA GLN A 50 -8.86 -10.57 -3.75
C GLN A 50 -9.86 -10.01 -2.74
N ASP A 51 -11.10 -10.52 -2.73
CA ASP A 51 -12.11 -10.07 -1.77
C ASP A 51 -11.67 -10.34 -0.32
N THR A 52 -10.99 -11.47 -0.09
CA THR A 52 -10.36 -11.82 1.19
C THR A 52 -9.36 -10.76 1.65
N ALA A 53 -8.59 -10.16 0.74
CA ALA A 53 -7.65 -9.09 1.09
C ALA A 53 -8.36 -7.84 1.61
N LEU A 54 -9.54 -7.51 1.09
CA LEU A 54 -10.35 -6.38 1.58
C LEU A 54 -10.90 -6.65 2.99
N VAL A 55 -11.34 -7.90 3.23
CA VAL A 55 -11.82 -8.34 4.56
C VAL A 55 -10.70 -8.28 5.59
N GLU A 56 -9.51 -8.79 5.26
CA GLU A 56 -8.34 -8.76 6.14
C GLU A 56 -7.86 -7.32 6.38
N ALA A 57 -7.81 -6.48 5.34
CA ALA A 57 -7.42 -5.07 5.49
C ALA A 57 -8.34 -4.33 6.48
N ALA A 58 -9.66 -4.51 6.38
CA ALA A 58 -10.60 -3.92 7.33
C ALA A 58 -10.44 -4.49 8.75
N THR A 59 -10.32 -5.82 8.88
CA THR A 59 -10.26 -6.50 10.18
C THR A 59 -8.96 -6.22 10.94
N LEU A 60 -7.83 -6.31 10.25
CA LEU A 60 -6.50 -6.13 10.85
C LEU A 60 -6.20 -4.66 11.14
N SER A 61 -6.60 -3.74 10.25
CA SER A 61 -6.47 -2.30 10.54
C SER A 61 -7.32 -1.88 11.72
N ASP A 62 -8.52 -2.45 11.88
CA ASP A 62 -9.36 -2.16 13.03
C ASP A 62 -8.71 -2.62 14.34
N ARG A 63 -8.18 -3.85 14.33
CA ARG A 63 -7.58 -4.46 15.50
C ARG A 63 -6.25 -3.85 15.92
N TYR A 64 -5.37 -3.53 14.97
CA TYR A 64 -3.97 -3.21 15.28
C TYR A 64 -3.62 -1.73 15.09
N ILE A 65 -4.38 -0.96 14.31
CA ILE A 65 -4.15 0.46 14.10
C ILE A 65 -5.20 1.25 14.90
N THR A 66 -4.94 1.42 16.20
CA THR A 66 -5.89 2.05 17.15
C THR A 66 -5.81 3.58 17.16
N SER A 67 -4.78 4.17 16.55
CA SER A 67 -4.58 5.62 16.47
C SER A 67 -5.35 6.29 15.34
N ARG A 68 -6.00 5.50 14.46
CA ARG A 68 -6.74 5.97 13.27
C ARG A 68 -8.12 5.32 13.21
N PHE A 69 -9.02 5.94 12.44
CA PHE A 69 -10.40 5.49 12.29
C PHE A 69 -10.63 4.81 10.94
N LEU A 70 -11.57 3.88 10.91
CA LEU A 70 -12.13 3.37 9.65
C LEU A 70 -12.91 4.50 8.94
N PRO A 71 -13.09 4.44 7.61
CA PRO A 71 -12.53 3.45 6.68
C PRO A 71 -11.10 3.79 6.21
N ASP A 72 -10.65 5.01 6.49
CA ASP A 72 -9.41 5.63 6.01
C ASP A 72 -8.18 4.73 6.20
N LYS A 73 -7.95 4.23 7.43
CA LYS A 73 -6.82 3.33 7.70
C LYS A 73 -6.82 2.04 6.88
N ALA A 74 -7.99 1.52 6.51
CA ALA A 74 -8.10 0.30 5.72
C ALA A 74 -7.89 0.59 4.23
N ILE A 75 -8.35 1.76 3.76
CA ILE A 75 -8.11 2.26 2.41
C ILE A 75 -6.61 2.42 2.17
N ASP A 76 -5.91 3.07 3.10
CA ASP A 76 -4.46 3.26 3.03
C ASP A 76 -3.70 1.94 2.92
N LEU A 77 -4.05 0.93 3.74
CA LEU A 77 -3.39 -0.38 3.68
C LEU A 77 -3.59 -1.06 2.32
N VAL A 78 -4.79 -0.96 1.74
CA VAL A 78 -5.07 -1.53 0.42
C VAL A 78 -4.27 -0.79 -0.66
N ASP A 79 -4.22 0.54 -0.59
CA ASP A 79 -3.50 1.37 -1.57
C ASP A 79 -1.98 1.11 -1.52
N GLU A 80 -1.39 1.08 -0.33
CA GLU A 80 0.02 0.79 -0.12
C GLU A 80 0.39 -0.63 -0.59
N ALA A 81 -0.44 -1.63 -0.28
CA ALA A 81 -0.24 -3.00 -0.75
C ALA A 81 -0.32 -3.09 -2.29
N CYS A 82 -1.24 -2.36 -2.92
CA CYS A 82 -1.35 -2.31 -4.38
C CYS A 82 -0.12 -1.65 -5.02
N ALA A 83 0.36 -0.55 -4.45
CA ALA A 83 1.55 0.16 -4.90
C ALA A 83 2.81 -0.72 -4.78
N GLN A 84 2.92 -1.48 -3.69
CA GLN A 84 4.01 -2.44 -3.49
C GLN A 84 3.99 -3.53 -4.58
N ILE A 85 2.84 -4.16 -4.82
CA ILE A 85 2.71 -5.21 -5.83
C ILE A 85 3.01 -4.67 -7.24
N ARG A 86 2.54 -3.47 -7.59
CA ARG A 86 2.89 -2.82 -8.86
C ARG A 86 4.40 -2.64 -8.99
N THR A 87 5.06 -2.17 -7.94
CA THR A 87 6.51 -1.98 -7.93
C THR A 87 7.25 -3.32 -8.13
N GLU A 88 6.77 -4.39 -7.50
CA GLU A 88 7.33 -5.73 -7.67
C GLU A 88 7.13 -6.25 -9.11
N ILE A 89 5.97 -6.03 -9.71
CA ILE A 89 5.67 -6.41 -11.11
C ILE A 89 6.59 -5.68 -12.10
N ASP A 90 6.86 -4.40 -11.87
CA ASP A 90 7.69 -3.59 -12.75
C ASP A 90 9.21 -3.84 -12.54
N SER A 91 9.58 -4.62 -11.51
CA SER A 91 10.96 -4.93 -11.16
C SER A 91 11.46 -6.24 -11.77
N VAL A 92 12.78 -6.35 -11.94
CA VAL A 92 13.40 -7.64 -12.30
C VAL A 92 13.28 -8.57 -11.09
N PRO A 93 12.80 -9.82 -11.26
CA PRO A 93 12.73 -10.77 -10.16
C PRO A 93 14.08 -10.90 -9.47
N ALA A 94 14.10 -10.84 -8.14
CA ALA A 94 15.34 -10.82 -7.36
C ALA A 94 16.24 -12.03 -7.66
N GLU A 95 15.63 -13.19 -7.90
CA GLU A 95 16.34 -14.41 -8.31
C GLU A 95 17.06 -14.23 -9.66
N LEU A 96 16.40 -13.59 -10.62
CA LEU A 96 16.98 -13.32 -11.94
C LEU A 96 18.06 -12.22 -11.86
N ASP A 97 17.84 -11.17 -11.07
CA ASP A 97 18.86 -10.14 -10.83
C ASP A 97 20.12 -10.74 -10.20
N ALA A 98 19.97 -11.64 -9.22
CA ALA A 98 21.10 -12.34 -8.60
C ALA A 98 21.89 -13.18 -9.61
N VAL A 99 21.19 -13.92 -10.48
CA VAL A 99 21.83 -14.70 -11.55
C VAL A 99 22.55 -13.78 -12.53
N ASN A 100 21.92 -12.70 -12.98
CA ASN A 100 22.52 -11.74 -13.92
C ASN A 100 23.78 -11.08 -13.35
N ARG A 101 23.76 -10.70 -12.07
CA ARG A 101 24.96 -10.17 -11.39
C ARG A 101 26.08 -11.20 -11.35
N ARG A 102 25.75 -12.47 -11.12
CA ARG A 102 26.74 -13.54 -11.12
C ARG A 102 27.33 -13.79 -12.52
N VAL A 103 26.50 -13.76 -13.56
CA VAL A 103 26.96 -13.86 -14.96
C VAL A 103 27.89 -12.70 -15.29
N LEU A 104 27.49 -11.46 -15.00
CA LEU A 104 28.32 -10.28 -15.23
C LEU A 104 29.67 -10.36 -14.52
N GLN A 105 29.68 -10.84 -13.27
CA GLN A 105 30.93 -11.05 -12.53
C GLN A 105 31.85 -12.05 -13.24
N LEU A 106 31.29 -13.18 -13.70
CA LEU A 106 32.05 -14.21 -14.41
C LEU A 106 32.57 -13.72 -15.76
N GLU A 107 31.81 -12.91 -16.49
CA GLU A 107 32.25 -12.30 -17.76
C GLU A 107 33.42 -11.33 -17.54
N ILE A 108 33.39 -10.55 -16.46
CA ILE A 108 34.51 -9.66 -16.08
C ILE A 108 35.75 -10.49 -15.72
N GLU A 109 35.59 -11.56 -14.94
CA GLU A 109 36.67 -12.48 -14.59
C GLU A 109 37.28 -13.14 -15.84
N GLU A 110 36.45 -13.62 -16.77
CA GLU A 110 36.89 -14.21 -18.04
C GLU A 110 37.64 -13.20 -18.91
N ALA A 111 37.13 -11.97 -19.03
CA ALA A 111 37.76 -10.91 -19.81
C ALA A 111 39.13 -10.53 -19.23
N ALA A 112 39.25 -10.44 -17.90
CA ALA A 112 40.51 -10.16 -17.22
C ALA A 112 41.56 -11.25 -17.49
N LEU A 113 41.17 -12.53 -17.37
CA LEU A 113 42.04 -13.68 -17.66
C LEU A 113 42.52 -13.71 -19.12
N LYS A 114 41.69 -13.32 -20.09
CA LYS A 114 42.09 -13.24 -21.52
C LYS A 114 43.19 -12.20 -21.79
N THR A 115 43.33 -11.20 -20.93
CA THR A 115 44.38 -10.18 -21.03
C THR A 115 45.67 -10.52 -20.27
N GLU A 116 45.66 -11.55 -19.42
CA GLU A 116 46.88 -12.02 -18.76
C GLU A 116 47.80 -12.81 -19.70
N LYS A 117 49.11 -12.59 -19.57
CA LYS A 117 50.17 -13.20 -20.41
C LYS A 117 51.16 -14.03 -19.60
N ASP A 118 50.78 -14.50 -18.41
CA ASP A 118 51.67 -15.29 -17.57
C ASP A 118 51.53 -16.79 -17.86
N ALA A 119 52.67 -17.49 -17.83
CA ALA A 119 52.79 -18.90 -18.22
C ALA A 119 52.04 -19.88 -17.29
N ALA A 120 51.49 -19.41 -16.17
CA ALA A 120 50.64 -20.17 -15.27
C ALA A 120 49.14 -20.16 -15.69
N SER A 121 48.79 -19.40 -16.73
CA SER A 121 47.41 -19.19 -17.19
C SER A 121 47.04 -19.99 -18.45
N ILE A 122 47.85 -20.99 -18.85
CA ILE A 122 47.57 -21.97 -19.93
C ILE A 122 47.22 -23.32 -19.31
#